data_AF-A0A2V7CNC0-F1
#
_entry.id   AF-A0A2V7CNC0-F1
#
_cell.length_a   1.000
_cell.length_b   1.000
_cell.length_c   1.000
_cell.angle_alpha   90.00
_cell.angle_beta   90.00
_cell.angle_gamma   90.00
#
_symmetry.space_group_name_H-M   'P 1'
#
loop_
_entity.id
_entity.type
_entity.pdbx_description
1 polymer ?
#
loop_
_entity_poly.entity_id
_entity_poly.type
_entity_poly.pdbx_seq_one_letter_code
_entity_poly.pdbx_strand_id
1 'polypeptide(L)' 'MSRYETNVVLYRLKKDEAFRDRFRAEPRSALAGADLTDEEREAFVRWDARKLNELGGSLHLLISIPGLSSH' A
#
# COMPACT_ATOMS: atom_id res chain seq x y z
N MET A 1 -13.55 7.30 6.99
CA MET A 1 -13.68 6.04 6.21
C MET A 1 -12.34 5.80 5.56
N SER A 2 -11.50 4.88 6.06
CA SER A 2 -10.09 4.80 5.61
C SER A 2 -9.56 3.35 5.47
N ARG A 3 -10.07 2.39 6.28
CA ARG A 3 -9.66 0.97 6.20
C ARG A 3 -9.94 0.29 4.86
N TYR A 4 -11.02 0.66 4.16
CA TYR A 4 -11.40 0.00 2.91
C TYR A 4 -10.36 0.29 1.83
N GLU A 5 -10.02 1.56 1.62
CA GLU A 5 -9.10 1.98 0.57
C GLU A 5 -7.68 1.46 0.81
N THR A 6 -7.20 1.52 2.06
CA THR A 6 -5.91 0.91 2.42
C THR A 6 -5.85 -0.57 2.03
N ASN A 7 -6.91 -1.34 2.28
CA ASN A 7 -6.93 -2.76 1.89
C ASN A 7 -7.11 -2.98 0.38
N VAL A 8 -7.83 -2.09 -0.33
CA VAL A 8 -7.93 -2.11 -1.80
C VAL A 8 -6.56 -1.91 -2.42
N VAL A 9 -5.81 -0.91 -1.96
CA VAL A 9 -4.45 -0.63 -2.43
C VAL A 9 -3.53 -1.82 -2.16
N LEU A 10 -3.54 -2.37 -0.94
CA LEU A 10 -2.75 -3.56 -0.61
C LEU A 10 -3.11 -4.77 -1.49
N TYR A 11 -4.40 -4.98 -1.75
CA TYR A 11 -4.84 -6.07 -2.62
C TYR A 11 -4.38 -5.86 -4.06
N ARG A 12 -4.46 -4.63 -4.57
CA ARG A 12 -3.98 -4.27 -5.90
C ARG A 12 -2.47 -4.44 -6.03
N LEU A 13 -1.69 -4.01 -5.04
CA LEU A 13 -0.24 -4.27 -5.00
C LEU A 13 0.08 -5.77 -5.01
N LYS A 14 -0.76 -6.61 -4.39
CA LYS A 14 -0.59 -8.06 -4.43
C LYS A 14 -0.91 -8.65 -5.80
N LYS A 15 -1.99 -8.20 -6.45
CA LYS A 15 -2.57 -8.85 -7.63
C LYS A 15 -2.17 -8.25 -8.98
N ASP A 16 -1.85 -6.96 -9.03
CA ASP A 16 -1.53 -6.23 -10.25
C ASP A 16 -0.03 -5.89 -10.25
N GLU A 17 0.73 -6.66 -11.02
CA GLU A 17 2.18 -6.48 -11.16
C GLU A 17 2.53 -5.12 -11.79
N ALA A 18 1.80 -4.69 -12.81
CA ALA A 18 2.05 -3.40 -13.47
C ALA A 18 1.76 -2.21 -12.52
N PHE A 19 0.76 -2.34 -11.64
CA PHE A 19 0.55 -1.35 -10.58
C PHE A 19 1.68 -1.38 -9.55
N ARG A 20 2.10 -2.57 -9.12
CA ARG A 20 3.20 -2.73 -8.16
C ARG A 20 4.52 -2.17 -8.69
N ASP A 21 4.84 -2.38 -9.96
CA ASP A 21 6.07 -1.85 -10.55
C ASP A 21 6.03 -0.33 -10.68
N ARG A 22 4.88 0.23 -11.09
CA ARG A 22 4.67 1.69 -11.05
C ARG A 22 4.78 2.25 -9.64
N PHE A 23 4.24 1.54 -8.65
CA PHE A 23 4.34 1.93 -7.25
C PHE A 23 5.78 1.93 -6.75
N ARG A 24 6.59 0.92 -7.10
CA ARG A 24 8.02 0.88 -6.72
C ARG A 24 8.83 1.99 -7.38
N ALA A 25 8.51 2.33 -8.62
CA ALA A 25 9.18 3.41 -9.34
C ALA A 25 8.79 4.79 -8.80
N GLU A 26 7.48 5.04 -8.67
CA GLU A 26 6.92 6.35 -8.34
C GLU A 26 5.69 6.20 -7.40
N PRO A 27 5.89 5.97 -6.09
CA PRO A 27 4.81 5.63 -5.16
C PRO A 27 3.74 6.73 -5.07
N ARG A 28 4.14 8.00 -5.01
CA ARG A 28 3.20 9.13 -4.92
C ARG A 28 2.31 9.24 -6.15
N SER A 29 2.88 9.07 -7.35
CA SER A 29 2.13 9.10 -8.59
C SER A 29 1.19 7.90 -8.71
N ALA A 30 1.65 6.70 -8.31
CA ALA A 30 0.81 5.50 -8.34
C ALA A 30 -0.41 5.58 -7.42
N LEU A 31 -0.30 6.30 -6.30
CA LEU A 31 -1.38 6.47 -5.32
C LEU A 31 -2.30 7.69 -5.57
N ALA A 32 -2.02 8.53 -6.58
CA ALA A 32 -2.73 9.81 -6.76
C ALA A 32 -4.25 9.66 -6.97
N GLY A 33 -4.70 8.52 -7.50
CA GLY A 33 -6.12 8.21 -7.70
C GLY A 33 -6.78 7.42 -6.57
N ALA A 34 -6.07 7.11 -5.49
CA ALA A 34 -6.62 6.40 -4.35
C ALA A 34 -7.19 7.39 -3.32
N ASP A 35 -8.35 7.08 -2.76
CA ASP A 35 -9.02 7.87 -1.71
C ASP A 35 -8.38 7.65 -0.32
N LEU A 36 -7.07 7.89 -0.27
CA LEU A 36 -6.26 7.77 0.94
C LEU A 36 -6.15 9.14 1.61
N THR A 37 -6.22 9.11 2.94
CA THR A 37 -5.77 10.24 3.76
C THR A 37 -4.28 10.49 3.55
N ASP A 38 -3.81 11.68 3.88
CA ASP A 38 -2.38 12.01 3.77
C ASP A 38 -1.50 11.10 4.65
N GLU A 39 -2.02 10.69 5.81
CA GLU A 39 -1.33 9.76 6.72
C GLU A 39 -1.18 8.38 6.11
N GLU A 40 -2.24 7.84 5.50
CA GLU A 40 -2.19 6.54 4.81
C GLU A 40 -1.27 6.61 3.60
N ARG A 41 -1.36 7.68 2.80
CA ARG A 41 -0.51 7.88 1.64
C ARG A 41 0.97 7.90 2.03
N GLU A 42 1.33 8.65 3.08
CA GLU A 42 2.71 8.70 3.55
C GLU A 42 3.18 7.34 4.10
N ALA A 43 2.30 6.60 4.79
CA ALA A 43 2.60 5.25 5.25
C ALA A 43 2.88 4.29 4.07
N PHE A 44 2.13 4.39 2.98
CA PHE A 44 2.44 3.63 1.75
C PHE A 44 3.76 4.08 1.11
N VAL A 45 3.98 5.39 0.95
CA VAL A 45 5.20 5.93 0.30
C VAL A 45 6.47 5.48 1.03
N ARG A 46 6.44 5.44 2.36
CA ARG A 46 7.57 4.94 3.19
C ARG A 46 7.60 3.43 3.33
N TRP A 47 6.56 2.75 2.85
CA TRP A 47 6.29 1.35 3.16
C TRP A 47 6.38 1.04 4.66
N ASP A 48 5.74 1.86 5.48
CA ASP A 48 5.68 1.66 6.93
C ASP A 48 4.62 0.59 7.25
N ALA A 49 5.03 -0.68 7.18
CA ALA A 49 4.13 -1.81 7.38
C ALA A 49 3.48 -1.81 8.76
N ARG A 50 4.16 -1.28 9.79
CA ARG A 50 3.57 -1.14 11.14
C ARG A 50 2.43 -0.13 11.09
N LYS A 51 2.70 1.07 10.56
CA LYS A 51 1.69 2.13 10.48
C LYS A 51 0.51 1.73 9.59
N LEU A 52 0.78 1.08 8.45
CA LEU A 52 -0.27 0.55 7.58
C LEU A 52 -1.15 -0.47 8.29
N ASN A 53 -0.59 -1.28 9.20
CA ASN A 53 -1.38 -2.21 10.01
C ASN A 53 -2.22 -1.49 11.08
N GLU A 54 -1.65 -0.49 11.77
CA GLU A 54 -2.37 0.35 12.74
C GLU A 54 -3.55 1.10 12.09
N LEU A 55 -3.39 1.53 10.83
CA LEU A 55 -4.44 2.16 10.02
C LEU A 55 -5.49 1.17 9.49
N GLY A 56 -5.38 -0.12 9.85
CA GLY A 56 -6.34 -1.16 9.53
C GLY A 56 -6.05 -1.94 8.22
N GLY A 57 -4.84 -1.80 7.68
CA GLY A 57 -4.35 -2.66 6.61
C GLY A 57 -4.15 -4.11 7.07
N SER A 58 -4.54 -5.05 6.21
CA SER A 58 -4.39 -6.47 6.47
C SER A 58 -2.92 -6.87 6.62
N LEU A 59 -2.56 -7.35 7.81
CA LEU A 59 -1.21 -7.88 8.09
C LEU A 59 -0.81 -8.98 7.09
N HIS A 60 -1.75 -9.86 6.72
CA HIS A 60 -1.51 -10.90 5.73
C HIS A 60 -1.07 -10.33 4.37
N LEU A 61 -1.68 -9.23 3.91
CA LEU A 61 -1.27 -8.59 2.66
C LEU A 61 0.09 -7.92 2.80
N LEU A 62 0.31 -7.18 3.89
CA LEU A 62 1.57 -6.45 4.14
C LEU A 62 2.81 -7.34 4.08
N ILE A 63 2.72 -8.58 4.56
CA ILE A 63 3.84 -9.54 4.56
C ILE A 63 3.93 -10.43 3.31
N SER A 64 2.97 -10.33 2.39
CA SER A 64 2.87 -11.27 1.24
C SER A 64 2.88 -10.59 -0.12
N ILE A 65 3.16 -9.27 -0.18
CA ILE A 65 3.31 -8.56 -1.45
C ILE A 65 4.76 -8.74 -1.95
N PRO A 66 4.96 -9.39 -3.11
CA PRO A 66 6.30 -9.64 -3.64
C PRO A 66 7.11 -8.36 -3.72
N GLY A 67 8.39 -8.41 -3.36
CA GLY A 67 9.35 -7.30 -3.48
C GLY A 67 8.92 -5.98 -2.81
N LEU A 68 8.08 -6.06 -1.78
CA LEU A 68 7.79 -4.94 -0.86
C LEU A 68 7.92 -5.39 0.61
N SER A 69 7.57 -6.65 0.93
CA SER A 69 7.94 -7.22 2.23
C SER A 69 9.45 -7.43 2.30
N SER A 70 10.15 -6.71 3.20
CA SER A 70 11.55 -7.02 3.51
C SER A 70 11.65 -8.46 4.03
N HIS A 71 12.50 -9.25 3.38
CA HIS A 71 12.96 -10.54 3.88
C HIS A 71 13.90 -10.35 5.07
#